data_AF-A0A936H3U2-F1
#
_entry.id   AF-A0A936H3U2-F1
#
_cell.length_a   1.000
_cell.length_b   1.000
_cell.length_c   1.000
_cell.angle_alpha   90.00
_cell.angle_beta   90.00
_cell.angle_gamma   90.00
#
_symmetry.space_group_name_H-M   'P 1'
#
loop_
_entity.id
_entity.type
_entity.pdbx_description
1 polymer ?
#
loop_
_entity_poly.entity_id
_entity_poly.type
_entity_poly.pdbx_seq_one_letter_code
_entity_poly.pdbx_strand_id
1 'polypeptide(L)'
;MKTLLFALAVLLFYGCAAPNQALLYRQQAKALDAKADLLGENVRKSIDLLISLRNNINVQGRSLTRKELDFAATASQLEERFLAWSALPSPKEGKNAPAAKKILSFQENRLKQIQDLELQAAQLLFQKIN
;
A
#
# COMPACT_ATOMS: atom_id res chain seq x y z
N MET A 1 27.56 32.85 40.32
CA MET A 1 26.63 33.12 39.20
C MET A 1 27.25 32.75 37.85
N LYS A 2 27.54 31.46 37.57
CA LYS A 2 28.12 31.01 36.27
C LYS A 2 27.51 29.70 35.74
N THR A 3 26.74 28.97 36.55
CA THR A 3 26.14 27.68 36.19
C THR A 3 24.82 27.82 35.42
N LEU A 4 24.17 28.98 35.47
CA LEU A 4 22.88 29.23 34.81
C LEU A 4 23.00 29.46 33.29
N LEU A 5 24.18 29.85 32.79
CA LEU A 5 24.41 30.08 31.36
C LEU A 5 24.63 28.79 30.56
N PHE A 6 25.03 27.70 31.22
CA PHE A 6 25.28 26.42 30.54
C PHE A 6 24.00 25.66 30.19
N ALA A 7 22.95 25.77 31.03
CA ALA A 7 21.66 25.13 30.77
C ALA A 7 20.92 25.75 29.56
N LEU A 8 21.13 27.04 29.28
CA LEU A 8 20.51 27.74 28.15
C LEU A 8 21.16 27.37 26.80
N ALA A 9 22.46 27.10 26.79
CA ALA A 9 23.19 26.69 25.59
C ALA A 9 22.81 25.26 25.14
N VAL A 10 22.59 24.34 26.08
CA VAL A 10 22.17 22.96 25.77
C VAL A 10 20.77 22.93 25.15
N LEU A 11 19.85 23.81 25.57
CA LEU A 11 18.51 23.91 24.98
C LEU A 11 18.51 24.42 23.52
N LEU A 12 19.51 25.18 23.10
CA LEU A 12 19.61 25.71 21.73
C LEU A 12 20.10 24.66 20.72
N PHE A 13 20.86 23.64 21.13
CA PHE A 13 21.35 22.60 20.22
C PHE A 13 20.33 21.48 19.95
N TYR A 14 19.35 21.25 20.82
CA TYR A 14 18.30 20.26 20.58
C TYR A 14 17.15 20.78 19.69
N GLY A 15 17.12 22.08 19.38
CA GLY A 15 16.05 22.70 18.56
C GLY A 15 16.24 22.57 17.04
N CYS A 16 17.43 22.25 16.54
CA CYS A 16 17.75 22.33 15.09
C CYS A 16 17.89 20.98 14.36
N ALA A 17 17.76 19.82 15.03
CA ALA A 17 17.79 18.52 14.35
C ALA A 17 16.43 18.09 13.77
N ALA A 18 15.33 18.70 14.21
CA ALA A 18 13.97 18.30 13.88
C ALA A 18 13.46 18.63 12.44
N PRO A 19 13.84 19.73 11.77
CA PRO A 19 13.22 20.08 10.48
C PRO A 19 13.69 19.16 9.33
N ASN A 20 14.95 18.68 9.39
CA ASN A 20 15.51 17.86 8.32
C ASN A 20 14.92 16.44 8.31
N GLN A 21 14.65 15.88 9.49
CA GLN A 21 14.09 14.54 9.61
C GLN A 21 12.62 14.47 9.14
N ALA A 22 11.83 15.51 9.42
CA ALA A 22 10.47 15.61 8.91
C ALA A 22 10.43 15.69 7.37
N LEU A 23 11.37 16.43 6.76
CA LEU A 23 11.51 16.53 5.31
C LEU A 23 11.88 15.17 4.69
N LEU A 24 12.86 14.47 5.25
CA LEU A 24 13.27 13.14 4.79
C LEU A 24 12.11 12.14 4.81
N TYR A 25 11.35 12.09 5.91
CA TYR A 25 10.18 11.21 6.01
C TYR A 25 9.11 11.53 4.97
N ARG A 26 8.86 12.81 4.66
CA ARG A 26 7.91 13.19 3.60
C ARG A 26 8.39 12.77 2.22
N GLN A 27 9.67 12.96 1.91
CA GLN A 27 10.24 12.55 0.62
C GLN A 27 10.17 11.04 0.43
N GLN A 28 10.55 10.26 1.45
CA GLN A 28 10.43 8.80 1.43
C GLN A 28 8.98 8.36 1.29
N ALA A 29 8.07 8.94 2.06
CA ALA A 29 6.64 8.62 1.97
C ALA A 29 6.09 8.88 0.56
N LYS A 30 6.46 10.00 -0.07
CA LYS A 30 6.05 10.32 -1.44
C LYS A 30 6.61 9.33 -2.47
N ALA A 31 7.87 8.90 -2.31
CA ALA A 31 8.46 7.89 -3.19
C ALA A 31 7.79 6.53 -3.05
N LEU A 32 7.45 6.12 -1.82
CA LEU A 32 6.71 4.87 -1.57
C LEU A 32 5.28 4.93 -2.11
N ASP A 33 4.60 6.06 -1.98
CA ASP A 33 3.26 6.28 -2.51
C ASP A 33 3.25 6.13 -4.04
N ALA A 34 4.17 6.80 -4.74
CA ALA A 34 4.31 6.68 -6.20
C ALA A 34 4.62 5.23 -6.63
N LYS A 35 5.45 4.51 -5.86
CA LYS A 35 5.74 3.09 -6.13
C LYS A 35 4.49 2.22 -5.92
N ALA A 36 3.71 2.49 -4.87
CA ALA A 36 2.49 1.77 -4.57
C ALA A 36 1.42 2.00 -5.64
N ASP A 37 1.31 3.22 -6.18
CA ASP A 37 0.40 3.55 -7.27
C ASP A 37 0.77 2.82 -8.57
N LEU A 38 2.05 2.82 -8.94
CA LEU A 38 2.54 2.10 -10.12
C LEU A 38 2.31 0.59 -10.02
N LEU A 39 2.56 0.00 -8.85
CA LEU A 39 2.19 -1.39 -8.59
C LEU A 39 0.68 -1.61 -8.64
N GLY A 40 -0.10 -0.67 -8.09
CA GLY A 40 -1.55 -0.68 -8.13
C GLY A 40 -2.11 -0.78 -9.56
N GLU A 41 -1.55 -0.03 -10.50
CA GLU A 41 -1.92 -0.12 -11.91
C GLU A 41 -1.65 -1.50 -12.52
N ASN A 42 -0.52 -2.12 -12.16
CA ASN A 42 -0.18 -3.47 -12.64
C ASN A 42 -1.08 -4.53 -12.02
N VAL A 43 -1.34 -4.45 -10.72
CA VAL A 43 -2.28 -5.34 -10.02
C VAL A 43 -3.68 -5.20 -10.60
N ARG A 44 -4.12 -3.99 -10.94
CA ARG A 44 -5.42 -3.77 -11.59
C ARG A 44 -5.54 -4.56 -12.88
N LYS A 45 -4.53 -4.51 -13.75
CA LYS A 45 -4.52 -5.28 -15.02
C LYS A 45 -4.66 -6.79 -14.76
N SER A 46 -3.94 -7.32 -13.77
CA SER A 46 -4.04 -8.73 -13.39
C SER A 46 -5.42 -9.09 -12.85
N ILE A 47 -6.03 -8.22 -12.06
CA ILE A 47 -7.39 -8.39 -11.53
C ILE A 47 -8.42 -8.34 -12.65
N ASP A 48 -8.30 -7.42 -13.61
CA ASP A 48 -9.19 -7.32 -14.76
C ASP A 48 -9.16 -8.61 -15.61
N LEU A 49 -7.97 -9.19 -15.79
CA LEU A 49 -7.82 -10.48 -16.45
C LEU A 49 -8.53 -11.61 -15.66
N LEU A 50 -8.35 -11.67 -14.34
CA LEU A 50 -9.02 -12.63 -13.47
C LEU A 50 -10.55 -12.50 -13.51
N ILE A 51 -11.06 -11.27 -13.51
CA ILE A 51 -12.49 -10.97 -13.65
C ILE A 51 -13.01 -11.42 -15.00
N SER A 52 -12.27 -11.17 -16.09
CA SER A 52 -12.64 -11.65 -17.42
C SER A 52 -12.73 -13.18 -17.46
N LEU A 53 -11.77 -13.88 -16.85
CA LEU A 53 -11.78 -15.34 -16.73
C LEU A 53 -12.95 -15.86 -15.89
N ARG A 54 -13.23 -15.21 -14.74
CA ARG A 54 -14.39 -15.49 -13.89
C ARG A 54 -15.70 -15.36 -14.68
N ASN A 55 -15.85 -14.27 -15.43
CA ASN A 55 -17.04 -14.00 -16.21
C ASN A 55 -17.19 -15.05 -17.33
N ASN A 56 -16.11 -15.44 -17.99
CA ASN A 56 -16.14 -16.51 -18.99
C ASN A 56 -16.64 -17.83 -18.39
N ILE A 57 -16.14 -18.22 -17.21
CA ILE A 57 -16.58 -19.42 -16.48
C ILE A 57 -18.09 -19.37 -16.21
N ASN A 58 -18.60 -18.23 -15.73
CA ASN A 58 -20.00 -18.09 -15.36
C ASN A 58 -20.97 -18.17 -16.55
N VAL A 59 -20.54 -17.81 -17.77
CA VAL A 59 -21.42 -17.82 -18.96
C VAL A 59 -21.42 -19.15 -19.73
N GLN A 60 -20.66 -20.17 -19.31
CA GLN A 60 -20.54 -21.43 -20.06
C GLN A 60 -21.82 -22.30 -20.07
N GLY A 61 -22.88 -21.91 -19.36
CA GLY A 61 -24.18 -22.60 -19.40
C GLY A 61 -24.18 -24.03 -18.86
N ARG A 62 -23.11 -24.44 -18.18
CA ARG A 62 -22.95 -25.76 -17.55
C ARG A 62 -22.76 -25.63 -16.04
N SER A 63 -22.94 -26.74 -15.34
CA SER A 63 -22.56 -26.83 -13.93
C SER A 63 -21.06 -26.56 -13.75
N LEU A 64 -20.74 -25.67 -12.81
CA LEU A 64 -19.36 -25.32 -12.46
C LEU A 64 -18.74 -26.42 -11.60
N THR A 65 -17.47 -26.71 -11.84
CA THR A 65 -16.70 -27.58 -10.97
C THR A 65 -16.35 -26.87 -9.66
N ARG A 66 -15.98 -27.63 -8.62
CA ARG A 66 -15.57 -27.04 -7.34
C ARG A 66 -14.40 -26.06 -7.50
N LYS A 67 -13.39 -26.43 -8.31
CA LYS A 67 -12.23 -25.56 -8.60
C LYS A 67 -12.63 -24.25 -9.25
N GLU A 68 -13.62 -24.27 -10.13
CA GLU A 68 -14.12 -23.06 -10.81
C GLU A 68 -14.89 -22.13 -9.87
N LEU A 69 -15.71 -22.71 -8.97
CA LEU A 69 -16.37 -21.95 -7.92
C LEU A 69 -15.35 -21.31 -6.97
N ASP A 70 -14.34 -22.06 -6.54
CA ASP A 70 -13.28 -21.57 -5.65
C ASP A 70 -12.45 -20.48 -6.34
N PHE A 71 -12.13 -20.64 -7.64
CA PHE A 71 -11.47 -19.59 -8.45
C PHE A 71 -12.32 -18.32 -8.53
N ALA A 72 -13.61 -18.44 -8.87
CA ALA A 72 -14.52 -17.30 -9.01
C ALA A 72 -14.70 -16.52 -7.70
N ALA A 73 -14.77 -17.24 -6.58
CA ALA A 73 -14.82 -16.65 -5.25
C ALA A 73 -13.52 -15.91 -4.92
N THR A 74 -12.36 -16.54 -5.15
CA THR A 74 -11.05 -15.96 -4.88
C THR A 74 -10.80 -14.71 -5.72
N ALA A 75 -11.16 -14.73 -7.01
CA ALA A 75 -11.03 -13.58 -7.90
C ALA A 75 -11.87 -12.38 -7.42
N SER A 76 -13.10 -12.64 -6.96
CA SER A 76 -13.98 -11.59 -6.42
C SER A 76 -13.45 -11.01 -5.11
N GLN A 77 -12.95 -11.86 -4.20
CA GLN A 77 -12.32 -11.39 -2.95
C GLN A 77 -11.07 -10.54 -3.22
N LEU A 78 -10.27 -10.91 -4.21
CA LEU A 78 -9.10 -10.14 -4.61
C LEU A 78 -9.49 -8.76 -5.17
N GLU A 79 -10.54 -8.70 -6.00
CA GLU A 79 -11.12 -7.45 -6.51
C GLU A 79 -11.59 -6.54 -5.37
N GLU A 80 -12.37 -7.06 -4.43
CA GLU A 80 -12.85 -6.30 -3.27
C GLU A 80 -11.71 -5.73 -2.43
N ARG A 81 -10.67 -6.54 -2.17
CA ARG A 81 -9.51 -6.10 -1.39
C ARG A 81 -8.70 -5.05 -2.12
N PHE A 82 -8.56 -5.15 -3.44
CA PHE A 82 -7.91 -4.13 -4.25
C PHE A 82 -8.71 -2.82 -4.22
N LEU A 83 -10.03 -2.89 -4.38
CA LEU A 83 -10.90 -1.71 -4.30
C LEU A 83 -10.78 -1.03 -2.94
N ALA A 84 -10.82 -1.81 -1.84
CA ALA A 84 -10.63 -1.31 -0.49
C ALA A 84 -9.25 -0.63 -0.30
N TRP A 85 -8.17 -1.24 -0.82
CA TRP A 85 -6.84 -0.66 -0.80
C TRP A 85 -6.76 0.66 -1.60
N SER A 86 -7.36 0.70 -2.80
CA SER A 86 -7.34 1.88 -3.67
C SER A 86 -8.15 3.05 -3.11
N ALA A 87 -9.16 2.75 -2.28
CA ALA A 87 -10.01 3.73 -1.61
C ALA A 87 -9.40 4.27 -0.31
N LEU A 88 -8.23 3.78 0.11
CA LEU A 88 -7.58 4.28 1.33
C LEU A 88 -7.24 5.77 1.18
N PRO A 89 -7.70 6.63 2.11
CA PRO A 89 -7.41 8.06 2.03
C PRO A 89 -5.93 8.31 2.33
N SER A 90 -5.25 9.02 1.44
CA SER A 90 -3.87 9.47 1.71
C SER A 90 -3.85 10.40 2.93
N PRO A 91 -3.02 10.13 3.95
CA PRO A 91 -2.98 10.95 5.14
C PRO A 91 -2.46 12.36 4.82
N LYS A 92 -3.10 13.38 5.42
CA LYS A 92 -2.74 14.80 5.24
C LYS A 92 -1.28 15.05 5.66
N GLU A 93 -0.63 16.01 5.01
CA GLU A 93 0.78 16.33 5.24
C GLU A 93 1.13 16.55 6.73
N GLY A 94 2.13 15.81 7.20
CA GLY A 94 2.59 15.85 8.59
C GLY A 94 3.59 16.97 8.78
N LYS A 95 3.17 18.07 9.42
CA LYS A 95 3.99 19.30 9.58
C LYS A 95 5.21 19.15 10.48
N ASN A 96 5.24 18.14 11.36
CA ASN A 96 6.36 17.85 12.27
C ASN A 96 6.89 16.41 12.09
N ALA A 97 8.05 16.11 12.67
CA ALA A 97 8.71 14.82 12.50
C ALA A 97 7.86 13.61 12.96
N PRO A 98 7.15 13.64 14.11
CA PRO A 98 6.28 12.53 14.51
C PRO A 98 5.11 12.29 13.54
N ALA A 99 4.48 13.35 13.03
CA ALA A 99 3.41 13.22 12.05
C ALA A 99 3.94 12.72 10.69
N ALA A 100 5.08 13.23 10.23
CA ALA A 100 5.72 12.77 8.99
C ALA A 100 6.14 11.29 9.09
N LYS A 101 6.62 10.83 10.25
CA LYS A 101 6.94 9.42 10.49
C LYS A 101 5.70 8.52 10.41
N LYS A 102 4.56 8.95 10.97
CA LYS A 102 3.30 8.20 10.85
C LYS A 102 2.85 8.04 9.39
N ILE A 103 3.03 9.10 8.59
CA ILE A 103 2.72 9.06 7.16
C ILE A 103 3.65 8.10 6.43
N LEU A 104 4.95 8.12 6.74
CA LEU A 104 5.89 7.15 6.19
C LEU A 104 5.47 5.72 6.49
N SER A 105 5.19 5.38 7.75
CA SER A 105 4.74 4.04 8.14
C SER A 105 3.41 3.63 7.50
N PHE A 106 2.50 4.58 7.29
CA PHE A 106 1.29 4.34 6.52
C PHE A 106 1.62 3.94 5.07
N GLN A 107 2.52 4.68 4.41
CA GLN A 107 2.90 4.39 3.02
C GLN A 107 3.68 3.09 2.87
N GLU A 108 4.53 2.75 3.84
CA GLU A 108 5.18 1.43 3.91
C GLU A 108 4.15 0.29 3.98
N ASN A 109 3.12 0.45 4.82
CA ASN A 109 2.05 -0.54 4.93
C ASN A 109 1.19 -0.63 3.66
N ARG A 110 0.84 0.53 3.06
CA ARG A 110 0.10 0.58 1.80
C ARG A 110 0.86 -0.12 0.66
N LEU A 111 2.17 0.12 0.58
CA LEU A 111 3.04 -0.57 -0.39
C LEU A 111 3.08 -2.08 -0.14
N LYS A 112 3.24 -2.51 1.11
CA LYS A 112 3.24 -3.93 1.45
C LYS A 112 1.93 -4.61 1.06
N GLN A 113 0.79 -3.98 1.36
CA GLN A 113 -0.52 -4.51 1.00
C GLN A 113 -0.68 -4.71 -0.50
N ILE A 114 -0.21 -3.79 -1.33
CA ILE A 114 -0.33 -3.95 -2.79
C ILE A 114 0.63 -5.01 -3.33
N GLN A 115 1.81 -5.18 -2.75
CA GLN A 115 2.72 -6.29 -3.09
C GLN A 115 2.11 -7.65 -2.74
N ASP A 116 1.43 -7.77 -1.59
CA ASP A 116 0.73 -9.00 -1.21
C ASP A 116 -0.43 -9.32 -2.18
N LEU A 117 -1.15 -8.29 -2.64
CA LEU A 117 -2.19 -8.43 -3.65
C LEU A 117 -1.63 -8.83 -5.02
N GLU A 118 -0.50 -8.26 -5.43
CA GLU A 118 0.22 -8.62 -6.65
C GLU A 118 0.59 -10.10 -6.66
N LEU A 119 1.19 -10.57 -5.55
CA LEU A 119 1.58 -11.96 -5.40
C LEU A 119 0.37 -12.90 -5.48
N GLN A 120 -0.74 -12.57 -4.82
CA GLN A 120 -1.96 -13.38 -4.85
C GLN A 120 -2.61 -13.39 -6.24
N ALA A 121 -2.62 -12.25 -6.94
CA ALA A 121 -3.10 -12.17 -8.31
C ALA A 121 -2.28 -13.08 -9.24
N ALA A 122 -0.95 -13.00 -9.14
CA ALA A 122 -0.03 -13.81 -9.94
C ALA A 122 -0.20 -15.32 -9.65
N GLN A 123 -0.32 -15.70 -8.37
CA GLN A 123 -0.57 -17.08 -7.97
C GLN A 123 -1.88 -17.63 -8.54
N LEU A 124 -2.96 -16.85 -8.44
CA LEU A 124 -4.27 -17.28 -8.94
C LEU A 124 -4.28 -17.40 -10.48
N LEU A 125 -3.59 -16.50 -11.18
CA LEU A 125 -3.40 -16.60 -12.63
C LEU A 125 -2.60 -17.86 -13.01
N PHE A 126 -1.53 -18.16 -12.30
CA PHE A 126 -0.73 -19.36 -12.55
C PHE A 126 -1.51 -20.65 -12.30
N GLN A 127 -2.36 -20.69 -11.27
CA GLN A 127 -3.24 -21.83 -10.98
C GLN A 127 -4.27 -22.10 -12.09
N LYS A 128 -4.63 -21.10 -12.90
CA LYS A 128 -5.59 -21.28 -14.01
C LYS A 128 -4.92 -21.80 -15.29
N ILE A 129 -3.62 -21.57 -15.45
CA ILE A 129 -2.84 -22.00 -16.62
C ILE A 129 -2.45 -23.49 -16.53
N ASN A 130 -2.36 -24.06 -15.32
CA ASN A 130 -2.02 -25.46 -15.06
C ASN A 130 -3.24 -26.30 -14.68
#